data_AF-A0A7R9YJV0-F1
#
_entry.id   AF-A0A7R9YJV0-F1
#
_cell.length_a   1.000
_cell.length_b   1.000
_cell.length_c   1.000
_cell.angle_alpha   90.00
_cell.angle_beta   90.00
_cell.angle_gamma   90.00
#
_symmetry.space_group_name_H-M   'P 1'
#
loop_
_entity.id
_entity.type
_entity.pdbx_description
1 polymer ?
#
loop_
_entity_poly.entity_id
_entity_poly.type
_entity_poly.pdbx_seq_one_letter_code
_entity_poly.pdbx_strand_id
1 'polypeptide(L)'
;PCLWVGGREVAVAYFRAGYSPDDYPTEAEWAARLAIERSAAVKCPTVAYQLAGTKKVQQVLAEPGALERFVPSAEHAAALRATFAGLFSLQTDDEYEAALRLTRADEDGYVLKPQREGGGNNIYGRDAAARLAAMRAGEREGYILMERIRPRARRLALARNNEACITEAVCELGVFGVFLGGGGQPALLNRAAGHLLRAKPLGTDEGGVAAGFAVLSSPLLERGI
;
A
#
# COMPACT_ATOMS: atom_id res chain seq x y z
N PRO A 1 -28.10 10.12 8.66
CA PRO A 1 -28.67 9.57 9.92
C PRO A 1 -27.57 9.51 10.98
N CYS A 2 -27.88 9.78 12.25
CA CYS A 2 -26.91 9.61 13.34
C CYS A 2 -26.55 8.13 13.51
N LEU A 3 -25.29 7.85 13.86
CA LEU A 3 -24.85 6.52 14.23
C LEU A 3 -24.85 6.41 15.76
N TRP A 4 -25.46 5.36 16.30
CA TRP A 4 -25.52 5.13 17.75
C TRP A 4 -24.88 3.78 18.08
N VAL A 5 -23.97 3.76 19.05
CA VAL A 5 -23.35 2.55 19.58
C VAL A 5 -23.38 2.61 21.10
N GLY A 6 -23.97 1.61 21.76
CA GLY A 6 -24.08 1.57 23.22
C GLY A 6 -24.80 2.79 23.82
N GLY A 7 -25.82 3.30 23.12
CA GLY A 7 -26.59 4.48 23.54
C GLY A 7 -25.87 5.82 23.37
N ARG A 8 -24.72 5.85 22.70
CA ARG A 8 -23.95 7.07 22.44
C ARG A 8 -23.89 7.38 20.96
N GLU A 9 -24.09 8.65 20.62
CA GLU A 9 -23.92 9.12 19.26
C GLU A 9 -22.43 9.12 18.88
N VAL A 10 -22.13 8.59 17.69
CA VAL A 10 -20.78 8.47 17.17
C VAL A 10 -20.49 9.64 16.24
N ALA A 11 -19.55 10.49 16.64
CA ALA A 11 -19.07 11.60 15.80
C ALA A 11 -18.04 11.15 14.74
N VAL A 12 -17.18 10.20 15.10
CA VAL A 12 -16.08 9.73 14.23
C VAL A 12 -15.99 8.20 14.29
N ALA A 13 -15.94 7.55 13.13
CA ALA A 13 -15.61 6.15 12.97
C ALA A 13 -14.16 6.01 12.48
N TYR A 14 -13.26 5.64 13.38
CA TYR A 14 -11.85 5.43 13.08
C TYR A 14 -11.55 3.95 12.89
N PHE A 15 -11.28 3.54 11.64
CA PHE A 15 -11.06 2.15 11.31
C PHE A 15 -9.65 1.70 11.70
N ARG A 16 -9.60 0.62 12.49
CA ARG A 16 -8.39 -0.16 12.81
C ARG A 16 -8.51 -1.62 12.37
N ALA A 17 -9.57 -1.91 11.62
CA ALA A 17 -9.95 -3.18 11.01
C ALA A 17 -10.74 -2.86 9.73
N GLY A 18 -11.24 -3.88 9.03
CA GLY A 18 -12.04 -3.74 7.82
C GLY A 18 -11.20 -3.58 6.55
N TYR A 19 -9.93 -3.98 6.60
CA TYR A 19 -9.00 -3.95 5.47
C TYR A 19 -8.60 -5.35 4.99
N SER A 20 -8.91 -6.40 5.77
CA SER A 20 -8.80 -7.80 5.35
C SER A 20 -10.20 -8.41 5.17
N PRO A 21 -10.40 -9.36 4.23
CA PRO A 21 -11.60 -10.19 4.20
C PRO A 21 -11.87 -10.93 5.52
N ASP A 22 -10.84 -11.23 6.31
CA ASP A 22 -10.98 -11.91 7.61
C ASP A 22 -11.74 -11.07 8.64
N ASP A 23 -11.83 -9.75 8.44
CA ASP A 23 -12.64 -8.85 9.26
C ASP A 23 -14.14 -8.93 8.91
N TYR A 24 -14.51 -9.73 7.90
CA TYR A 24 -15.87 -9.88 7.38
C TYR A 24 -16.28 -11.36 7.24
N PRO A 25 -16.31 -12.13 8.35
CA PRO A 25 -16.66 -13.54 8.30
C PRO A 25 -18.12 -13.79 7.91
N THR A 26 -19.00 -12.80 8.07
CA THR A 26 -20.43 -12.90 7.76
C THR A 26 -20.97 -11.61 7.13
N GLU A 27 -22.25 -11.64 6.72
CA GLU A 27 -22.97 -10.44 6.23
C GLU A 27 -23.21 -9.40 7.33
N ALA A 28 -23.10 -9.76 8.61
CA ALA A 28 -23.31 -8.82 9.70
C ALA A 28 -22.25 -7.72 9.71
N GLU A 29 -20.98 -8.06 9.45
CA GLU A 29 -19.89 -7.09 9.39
C GLU A 29 -20.01 -6.17 8.17
N TRP A 30 -20.49 -6.71 7.04
CA TRP A 30 -20.80 -5.92 5.84
C TRP A 30 -21.94 -4.94 6.10
N ALA A 31 -23.01 -5.39 6.75
CA ALA A 31 -24.14 -4.55 7.14
C ALA A 31 -23.70 -3.45 8.13
N ALA A 32 -22.84 -3.78 9.10
CA ALA A 32 -22.26 -2.82 10.03
C ALA A 32 -21.40 -1.76 9.30
N ARG A 33 -20.54 -2.19 8.37
CA ARG A 33 -19.74 -1.27 7.55
C ARG A 33 -20.62 -0.33 6.74
N LEU A 34 -21.67 -0.85 6.10
CA LEU A 34 -22.62 -0.04 5.34
C LEU A 34 -23.37 0.96 6.23
N ALA A 35 -23.78 0.55 7.43
CA ALA A 35 -24.45 1.43 8.39
C ALA A 35 -23.54 2.59 8.83
N ILE A 36 -22.26 2.31 9.10
CA ILE A 36 -21.25 3.33 9.40
C ILE A 36 -21.11 4.31 8.24
N GLU A 37 -20.90 3.82 7.01
CA GLU A 37 -20.69 4.67 5.83
C GLU A 37 -21.90 5.58 5.54
N ARG A 38 -23.12 5.06 5.66
CA ARG A 38 -24.38 5.81 5.46
C ARG A 38 -24.70 6.81 6.58
N SER A 39 -23.98 6.75 7.70
CA SER A 39 -24.21 7.65 8.83
C SER A 39 -23.57 9.03 8.64
N ALA A 40 -23.97 9.97 9.51
CA ALA A 40 -23.41 11.31 9.59
C ALA A 40 -22.04 11.36 10.28
N ALA A 41 -21.57 10.25 10.89
CA ALA A 41 -20.24 10.19 11.47
C ALA A 41 -19.17 10.48 10.41
N VAL A 42 -18.09 11.14 10.81
CA VAL A 42 -16.90 11.30 9.97
C VAL A 42 -16.14 9.97 9.93
N LYS A 43 -15.86 9.45 8.74
CA LYS A 43 -15.13 8.18 8.58
C LYS A 43 -13.65 8.44 8.38
N CYS A 44 -12.81 7.66 9.04
CA CYS A 44 -11.36 7.68 8.88
C CYS A 44 -10.85 6.25 8.62
N PRO A 45 -10.65 5.84 7.35
CA PRO A 45 -11.06 6.53 6.11
C PRO A 45 -12.52 6.26 5.74
N THR A 46 -13.09 7.03 4.80
CA THR A 46 -14.32 6.65 4.07
C THR A 46 -14.04 5.46 3.14
N VAL A 47 -15.09 4.78 2.66
CA VAL A 47 -14.95 3.72 1.65
C VAL A 47 -14.24 4.20 0.37
N ALA A 48 -14.49 5.43 -0.06
CA ALA A 48 -13.82 6.02 -1.22
C ALA A 48 -12.31 6.20 -0.99
N TYR A 49 -11.91 6.66 0.20
CA TYR A 49 -10.49 6.77 0.57
C TYR A 49 -9.83 5.39 0.72
N GLN A 50 -10.56 4.39 1.21
CA GLN A 50 -10.05 3.02 1.26
C GLN A 50 -9.81 2.46 -0.16
N LEU A 51 -10.74 2.68 -1.08
CA LEU A 51 -10.59 2.29 -2.49
C LEU A 51 -9.43 3.03 -3.17
N ALA A 52 -9.23 4.31 -2.85
CA ALA A 52 -8.10 5.09 -3.35
C ALA A 52 -6.74 4.53 -2.92
N GLY A 53 -6.69 3.76 -1.81
CA GLY A 53 -5.49 3.08 -1.34
C GLY A 53 -5.17 1.76 -2.04
N THR A 54 -6.02 1.28 -2.96
CA THR A 54 -5.80 0.00 -3.64
C THR A 54 -4.59 0.05 -4.56
N LYS A 55 -3.96 -1.12 -4.76
CA LYS A 55 -2.81 -1.27 -5.66
C LYS A 55 -3.20 -0.93 -7.11
N LYS A 56 -4.43 -1.23 -7.53
CA LYS A 56 -4.93 -0.82 -8.86
C LYS A 56 -4.98 0.70 -9.01
N VAL A 57 -5.48 1.45 -8.03
CA VAL A 57 -5.48 2.92 -8.09
C VAL A 57 -4.04 3.46 -8.11
N GLN A 58 -3.14 2.88 -7.32
CA GLN A 58 -1.70 3.22 -7.37
C GLN A 58 -1.13 3.05 -8.78
N GLN A 59 -1.42 1.92 -9.45
CA GLN A 59 -0.95 1.64 -10.81
C GLN A 59 -1.56 2.61 -11.82
N VAL A 60 -2.88 2.85 -11.77
CA VAL A 60 -3.56 3.76 -12.70
C VAL A 60 -3.03 5.18 -12.56
N LEU A 61 -2.75 5.66 -11.34
CA LEU A 61 -2.16 6.99 -11.13
C LEU A 61 -0.75 7.15 -11.73
N ALA A 62 -0.04 6.03 -11.98
CA ALA A 62 1.25 6.04 -12.64
C ALA A 62 1.17 6.09 -14.18
N GLU A 63 -0.02 5.91 -14.76
CA GLU A 63 -0.22 6.01 -16.21
C GLU A 63 -0.05 7.46 -16.70
N PRO A 64 0.47 7.68 -17.92
CA PRO A 64 0.59 9.01 -18.50
C PRO A 64 -0.74 9.78 -18.51
N GLY A 65 -0.76 11.00 -17.95
CA GLY A 65 -1.93 11.87 -17.93
C GLY A 65 -2.98 11.53 -16.85
N ALA A 66 -2.87 10.40 -16.16
CA ALA A 66 -3.83 10.03 -15.12
C ALA A 66 -3.73 10.92 -13.88
N LEU A 67 -2.49 11.20 -13.43
CA LEU A 67 -2.23 12.00 -12.24
C LEU A 67 -2.67 13.47 -12.40
N GLU A 68 -2.46 14.04 -13.59
CA GLU A 68 -2.78 15.43 -13.93
C GLU A 68 -4.28 15.75 -13.78
N ARG A 69 -5.15 14.73 -13.85
CA ARG A 69 -6.60 14.87 -13.60
C ARG A 69 -6.91 15.23 -12.15
N PHE A 70 -6.01 14.91 -11.22
CA PHE A 70 -6.20 15.08 -9.77
C PHE A 70 -5.21 16.07 -9.15
N VAL A 71 -4.08 16.33 -9.82
CA VAL A 71 -3.03 17.23 -9.35
C VAL A 71 -2.77 18.31 -10.42
N PRO A 72 -3.47 19.46 -10.34
CA PRO A 72 -3.36 20.52 -11.36
C PRO A 72 -2.00 21.20 -11.43
N SER A 73 -1.23 21.17 -10.33
CA SER A 73 0.13 21.72 -10.31
C SER A 73 1.08 20.77 -11.01
N ALA A 74 1.65 21.21 -12.14
CA ALA A 74 2.65 20.45 -12.90
C ALA A 74 3.89 20.12 -12.05
N GLU A 75 4.32 21.04 -11.18
CA GLU A 75 5.43 20.83 -10.25
C GLU A 75 5.11 19.70 -9.26
N HIS A 76 3.93 19.72 -8.63
CA HIS A 76 3.53 18.65 -7.70
C HIS A 76 3.33 17.32 -8.42
N ALA A 77 2.75 17.32 -9.62
CA ALA A 77 2.61 16.11 -10.42
C ALA A 77 3.98 15.51 -10.78
N ALA A 78 4.95 16.33 -11.15
CA ALA A 78 6.33 15.90 -11.41
C ALA A 78 7.01 15.35 -10.15
N ALA A 79 6.86 16.03 -9.01
CA ALA A 79 7.43 15.58 -7.73
C ALA A 79 6.84 14.23 -7.28
N LEU A 80 5.52 14.03 -7.42
CA LEU A 80 4.86 12.76 -7.13
C LEU A 80 5.34 11.66 -8.08
N ARG A 81 5.38 11.94 -9.39
CA ARG A 81 5.83 10.98 -10.41
C ARG A 81 7.27 10.52 -10.19
N ALA A 82 8.15 11.40 -9.70
CA ALA A 82 9.51 11.04 -9.35
C ALA A 82 9.62 9.99 -8.22
N THR A 83 8.54 9.74 -7.47
CA THR A 83 8.49 8.69 -6.43
C THR A 83 7.95 7.35 -6.92
N PHE A 84 7.44 7.27 -8.14
CA PHE A 84 6.83 6.05 -8.66
C PHE A 84 7.91 5.10 -9.20
N ALA A 85 7.82 3.82 -8.82
CA ALA A 85 8.51 2.74 -9.52
C ALA A 85 7.70 2.31 -10.76
N GLY A 86 8.24 1.42 -11.59
CA GLY A 86 7.47 0.79 -12.67
C GLY A 86 6.20 0.09 -12.13
N LEU A 87 5.04 0.48 -12.63
CA LEU A 87 3.73 -0.06 -12.26
C LEU A 87 2.98 -0.43 -13.54
N PHE A 88 2.58 -1.70 -13.67
CA PHE A 88 2.04 -2.25 -14.91
C PHE A 88 0.69 -2.91 -14.68
N SER A 89 -0.26 -2.55 -15.53
CA SER A 89 -1.55 -3.25 -15.65
C SER A 89 -1.36 -4.61 -16.31
N LEU A 90 -2.36 -5.49 -16.16
CA LEU A 90 -2.42 -6.84 -16.73
C LEU A 90 -3.76 -7.09 -17.45
N GLN A 91 -4.54 -6.03 -17.71
CA GLN A 91 -5.95 -6.14 -18.07
C GLN A 91 -6.14 -6.47 -19.55
N THR A 92 -5.29 -5.94 -20.42
CA THR A 92 -5.31 -6.28 -21.85
C THR A 92 -4.32 -7.40 -22.17
N ASP A 93 -4.52 -8.08 -23.29
CA ASP A 93 -3.56 -9.10 -23.76
C ASP A 93 -2.18 -8.48 -24.04
N ASP A 94 -2.12 -7.27 -24.60
CA ASP A 94 -0.85 -6.58 -24.87
C ASP A 94 -0.10 -6.21 -23.58
N GLU A 95 -0.82 -5.73 -22.56
CA GLU A 95 -0.28 -5.45 -21.23
C GLU A 95 0.26 -6.72 -20.57
N TYR A 96 -0.51 -7.80 -20.63
CA TYR A 96 -0.13 -9.08 -20.08
C TYR A 96 1.11 -9.68 -20.77
N GLU A 97 1.16 -9.65 -22.11
CA GLU A 97 2.33 -10.10 -22.87
C GLU A 97 3.56 -9.23 -22.62
N ALA A 98 3.38 -7.92 -22.41
CA ALA A 98 4.47 -7.04 -21.99
C ALA A 98 5.00 -7.43 -20.60
N ALA A 99 4.11 -7.68 -19.64
CA ALA A 99 4.48 -8.13 -18.30
C ALA A 99 5.21 -9.49 -18.31
N LEU A 100 4.81 -10.41 -19.18
CA LEU A 100 5.53 -11.69 -19.39
C LEU A 100 6.94 -11.48 -19.94
N ARG A 101 7.11 -10.58 -20.91
CA ARG A 101 8.46 -10.25 -21.44
C ARG A 101 9.36 -9.65 -20.37
N LEU A 102 8.84 -8.72 -19.57
CA LEU A 102 9.57 -8.10 -18.46
C LEU A 102 10.04 -9.13 -17.44
N THR A 103 9.12 -9.97 -16.95
CA THR A 103 9.42 -10.99 -15.93
C THR A 103 10.32 -12.12 -16.44
N ARG A 104 10.31 -12.44 -17.74
CA ARG A 104 11.28 -13.38 -18.34
C ARG A 104 12.68 -12.80 -18.48
N ALA A 105 12.79 -11.49 -18.67
CA ALA A 105 14.08 -10.81 -18.83
C ALA A 105 14.79 -10.60 -17.49
N ASP A 106 14.04 -10.36 -16.41
CA ASP A 106 14.54 -10.28 -15.04
C ASP A 106 13.54 -10.95 -14.08
N GLU A 107 13.77 -12.24 -13.78
CA GLU A 107 12.88 -13.03 -12.93
C GLU A 107 12.78 -12.47 -11.50
N ASP A 108 13.82 -11.78 -11.01
CA ASP A 108 13.85 -11.17 -9.68
C ASP A 108 13.58 -9.65 -9.71
N GLY A 109 13.21 -9.12 -10.88
CA GLY A 109 12.99 -7.69 -11.12
C GLY A 109 11.61 -7.18 -10.72
N TYR A 110 10.68 -8.08 -10.40
CA TYR A 110 9.26 -7.72 -10.25
C TYR A 110 8.58 -8.38 -9.06
N VAL A 111 7.49 -7.73 -8.63
CA VAL A 111 6.59 -8.18 -7.56
C VAL A 111 5.17 -8.13 -8.09
N LEU A 112 4.46 -9.24 -7.99
CA LEU A 112 3.05 -9.36 -8.34
C LEU A 112 2.21 -9.08 -7.09
N LYS A 113 1.28 -8.13 -7.16
CA LYS A 113 0.54 -7.64 -6.00
C LYS A 113 -0.97 -7.81 -6.17
N PRO A 114 -1.65 -8.58 -5.32
CA PRO A 114 -3.10 -8.63 -5.32
C PRO A 114 -3.70 -7.36 -4.68
N GLN A 115 -5.01 -7.16 -4.86
CA GLN A 115 -5.76 -6.09 -4.18
C GLN A 115 -6.04 -6.44 -2.70
N ARG A 116 -4.97 -6.51 -1.90
CA ARG A 116 -4.98 -6.81 -0.46
C ARG A 116 -4.09 -5.83 0.30
N GLU A 117 -4.38 -5.68 1.59
CA GLU A 117 -3.62 -4.87 2.55
C GLU A 117 -3.19 -5.73 3.75
N GLY A 118 -2.28 -5.21 4.59
CA GLY A 118 -1.85 -5.88 5.81
C GLY A 118 -0.55 -6.69 5.72
N GLY A 119 0.07 -6.76 4.53
CA GLY A 119 1.30 -7.51 4.28
C GLY A 119 1.06 -9.02 4.10
N GLY A 120 2.07 -9.75 3.62
CA GLY A 120 2.00 -11.22 3.43
C GLY A 120 1.24 -11.68 2.19
N ASN A 121 0.90 -10.78 1.28
CA ASN A 121 0.04 -11.08 0.13
C ASN A 121 0.77 -11.01 -1.22
N ASN A 122 1.97 -10.44 -1.24
CA ASN A 122 2.70 -10.23 -2.49
C ASN A 122 3.39 -11.52 -2.93
N ILE A 123 3.60 -11.66 -4.24
CA ILE A 123 4.34 -12.78 -4.83
C ILE A 123 5.59 -12.19 -5.48
N TYR A 124 6.75 -12.81 -5.23
CA TYR A 124 8.06 -12.23 -5.53
C TYR A 124 8.86 -13.11 -6.48
N GLY A 125 9.73 -12.48 -7.25
CA GLY A 125 10.77 -13.16 -8.02
C GLY A 125 10.21 -14.23 -8.98
N ARG A 126 10.89 -15.37 -9.02
CA ARG A 126 10.48 -16.53 -9.83
C ARG A 126 9.04 -16.99 -9.60
N ASP A 127 8.53 -16.91 -8.37
CA ASP A 127 7.14 -17.28 -8.09
C ASP A 127 6.15 -16.29 -8.72
N ALA A 128 6.54 -15.01 -8.80
CA ALA A 128 5.74 -13.99 -9.50
C ALA A 128 5.69 -14.27 -11.00
N ALA A 129 6.84 -14.59 -11.61
CA ALA A 129 6.93 -14.94 -13.02
C ALA A 129 6.12 -16.22 -13.34
N ALA A 130 6.26 -17.26 -12.52
CA ALA A 130 5.51 -18.51 -12.66
C ALA A 130 4.01 -18.31 -12.49
N ARG A 131 3.58 -17.56 -11.46
CA ARG A 131 2.16 -17.25 -11.24
C ARG A 131 1.59 -16.46 -12.39
N LEU A 132 2.30 -15.42 -12.86
CA LEU A 132 1.89 -14.61 -14.00
C LEU A 132 1.69 -15.48 -15.25
N ALA A 133 2.66 -16.32 -15.59
CA ALA A 133 2.60 -17.21 -16.75
C ALA A 133 1.44 -18.23 -16.71
N ALA A 134 0.99 -18.61 -15.50
CA ALA A 134 -0.12 -19.53 -15.30
C ALA A 134 -1.50 -18.85 -15.20
N MET A 135 -1.59 -17.51 -15.23
CA MET A 135 -2.86 -16.80 -15.06
C MET A 135 -3.80 -16.97 -16.25
N ARG A 136 -5.08 -17.23 -15.94
CA ARG A 136 -6.17 -17.10 -16.91
C ARG A 136 -6.61 -15.64 -17.03
N ALA A 137 -7.24 -15.29 -18.16
CA ALA A 137 -7.70 -13.92 -18.42
C ALA A 137 -8.51 -13.30 -17.26
N GLY A 138 -9.48 -14.05 -16.69
CA GLY A 138 -10.30 -13.57 -15.58
C GLY A 138 -9.59 -13.41 -14.24
N GLU A 139 -8.37 -13.95 -14.07
CA GLU A 139 -7.59 -13.78 -12.84
C GLU A 139 -6.75 -12.49 -12.86
N ARG A 140 -6.44 -11.96 -14.05
CA ARG A 140 -5.48 -10.86 -14.24
C ARG A 140 -5.92 -9.57 -13.54
N GLU A 141 -7.22 -9.28 -13.53
CA GLU A 141 -7.82 -8.09 -12.89
C GLU A 141 -7.57 -8.03 -11.37
N GLY A 142 -7.30 -9.18 -10.75
CA GLY A 142 -6.99 -9.27 -9.32
C GLY A 142 -5.61 -8.72 -8.95
N TYR A 143 -4.75 -8.43 -9.92
CA TYR A 143 -3.33 -8.14 -9.69
C TYR A 143 -2.82 -6.92 -10.45
N ILE A 144 -1.70 -6.38 -9.98
CA ILE A 144 -0.80 -5.50 -10.74
C ILE A 144 0.61 -6.11 -10.71
N LEU A 145 1.43 -5.78 -11.71
CA LEU A 145 2.87 -6.03 -11.66
C LEU A 145 3.59 -4.74 -11.25
N MET A 146 4.54 -4.82 -10.33
CA MET A 146 5.34 -3.69 -9.90
C MET A 146 6.82 -4.04 -10.00
N GLU A 147 7.64 -3.11 -10.47
CA GLU A 147 9.09 -3.19 -10.41
C GLU A 147 9.57 -3.31 -8.96
N ARG A 148 10.47 -4.24 -8.71
CA ARG A 148 11.04 -4.49 -7.39
C ARG A 148 12.06 -3.40 -7.06
N ILE A 149 11.78 -2.63 -6.01
CA ILE A 149 12.75 -1.67 -5.46
C ILE A 149 13.90 -2.44 -4.80
N ARG A 150 15.15 -2.11 -5.18
CA ARG A 150 16.38 -2.69 -4.66
C ARG A 150 17.14 -1.67 -3.78
N PRO A 151 16.74 -1.47 -2.51
CA PRO A 151 17.39 -0.51 -1.63
C PRO A 151 18.80 -0.96 -1.23
N ARG A 152 19.68 0.00 -0.91
CA ARG A 152 21.02 -0.29 -0.38
C ARG A 152 20.92 -0.96 0.99
N ALA A 153 21.50 -2.15 1.12
CA ALA A 153 21.61 -2.84 2.40
C ALA A 153 22.60 -2.15 3.35
N ARG A 154 22.35 -2.26 4.65
CA ARG A 154 23.23 -1.79 5.72
C ARG A 154 23.30 -2.87 6.81
N ARG A 155 24.46 -2.99 7.48
CA ARG A 155 24.56 -3.83 8.69
C ARG A 155 23.82 -3.14 9.84
N LEU A 156 22.77 -3.79 10.34
CA LEU A 156 21.96 -3.32 11.47
C LEU A 156 21.89 -4.40 12.53
N ALA A 157 21.78 -3.99 13.80
CA ALA A 157 21.39 -4.88 14.89
C ALA A 157 19.86 -4.91 14.96
N LEU A 158 19.27 -6.06 14.66
CA LEU A 158 17.82 -6.29 14.73
C LEU A 158 17.52 -7.07 16.00
N ALA A 159 16.64 -6.53 16.86
CA ALA A 159 16.26 -7.16 18.12
C ALA A 159 14.81 -7.65 18.10
N ARG A 160 14.59 -8.88 18.57
CA ARG A 160 13.28 -9.53 18.69
C ARG A 160 13.32 -10.57 19.79
N ASN A 161 12.26 -10.66 20.60
CA ASN A 161 12.12 -11.68 21.65
C ASN A 161 13.35 -11.76 22.59
N ASN A 162 13.90 -10.60 22.97
CA ASN A 162 15.13 -10.47 23.77
C ASN A 162 16.41 -11.04 23.12
N GLU A 163 16.39 -11.35 21.84
CA GLU A 163 17.56 -11.74 21.05
C GLU A 163 17.92 -10.64 20.06
N ALA A 164 19.22 -10.40 19.87
CA ALA A 164 19.72 -9.44 18.91
C ALA A 164 20.59 -10.15 17.87
N CYS A 165 20.34 -9.85 16.60
CA CYS A 165 21.12 -10.36 15.47
C CYS A 165 21.67 -9.21 14.64
N ILE A 166 22.98 -9.21 14.40
CA ILE A 166 23.61 -8.26 13.47
C ILE A 166 23.62 -8.90 12.09
N THR A 167 22.88 -8.30 11.16
CA THR A 167 22.72 -8.81 9.79
C THR A 167 22.72 -7.68 8.78
N GLU A 168 22.92 -8.00 7.51
CA GLU A 168 22.53 -7.10 6.43
C GLU A 168 21.01 -6.94 6.42
N ALA A 169 20.56 -5.70 6.34
CA ALA A 169 19.18 -5.32 6.42
C ALA A 169 18.87 -4.15 5.49
N VAL A 170 17.61 -4.04 5.12
CA VAL A 170 17.06 -2.94 4.32
C VAL A 170 15.97 -2.23 5.11
N CYS A 171 15.81 -0.93 4.85
CA CYS A 171 14.83 -0.10 5.53
C CYS A 171 13.73 0.37 4.58
N GLU A 172 12.51 0.48 5.10
CA GLU A 172 11.35 1.07 4.42
C GLU A 172 10.83 2.24 5.26
N LEU A 173 10.86 3.45 4.70
CA LEU A 173 10.41 4.68 5.34
C LEU A 173 8.94 4.94 5.00
N GLY A 174 8.09 4.95 6.02
CA GLY A 174 6.72 5.46 5.95
C GLY A 174 6.65 6.90 6.47
N VAL A 175 5.91 7.75 5.78
CA VAL A 175 5.61 9.12 6.22
C VAL A 175 4.11 9.22 6.49
N PHE A 176 3.72 9.64 7.68
CA PHE A 176 2.32 9.83 8.02
C PHE A 176 1.81 11.18 7.49
N GLY A 177 0.65 11.18 6.87
CA GLY A 177 -0.10 12.39 6.51
C GLY A 177 -1.40 12.46 7.29
N VAL A 178 -1.80 13.67 7.71
CA VAL A 178 -3.11 13.92 8.30
C VAL A 178 -3.85 14.92 7.42
N PHE A 179 -5.04 14.51 6.98
CA PHE A 179 -5.93 15.31 6.15
C PHE A 179 -7.33 15.38 6.79
N LEU A 180 -7.91 16.57 6.85
CA LEU A 180 -9.31 16.80 7.20
C LEU A 180 -9.90 17.81 6.21
N GLY A 181 -10.91 17.40 5.46
CA GLY A 181 -11.57 18.22 4.46
C GLY A 181 -12.65 17.42 3.74
N GLY A 182 -13.43 18.09 2.88
CA GLY A 182 -14.49 17.45 2.11
C GLY A 182 -15.47 18.44 1.48
N GLY A 183 -16.40 17.93 0.67
CA GLY A 183 -17.50 18.73 0.12
C GLY A 183 -17.06 19.88 -0.81
N GLY A 184 -15.92 19.74 -1.49
CA GLY A 184 -15.36 20.78 -2.36
C GLY A 184 -14.82 22.02 -1.62
N GLN A 185 -14.79 21.99 -0.30
CA GLN A 185 -14.24 23.07 0.52
C GLN A 185 -12.72 22.94 0.67
N PRO A 186 -12.00 24.04 0.94
CA PRO A 186 -10.61 23.98 1.33
C PRO A 186 -10.38 23.01 2.51
N ALA A 187 -9.25 22.32 2.49
CA ALA A 187 -8.89 21.42 3.59
C ALA A 187 -8.72 22.22 4.89
N LEU A 188 -9.34 21.73 5.97
CA LEU A 188 -9.18 22.26 7.33
C LEU A 188 -7.82 21.88 7.91
N LEU A 189 -7.29 20.72 7.50
CA LEU A 189 -5.98 20.23 7.91
C LEU A 189 -5.36 19.46 6.74
N ASN A 190 -4.10 19.76 6.42
CA ASN A 190 -3.29 18.98 5.49
C ASN A 190 -1.82 19.13 5.88
N ARG A 191 -1.24 18.11 6.53
CA ARG A 191 0.15 18.16 7.00
C ARG A 191 0.80 16.79 7.09
N ALA A 192 2.13 16.78 7.04
CA ALA A 192 2.92 15.66 7.51
C ALA A 192 2.80 15.51 9.04
N ALA A 193 2.75 14.28 9.52
CA ALA A 193 2.46 13.92 10.91
C ALA A 193 3.46 12.91 11.48
N GLY A 194 4.73 13.03 11.10
CA GLY A 194 5.81 12.16 11.54
C GLY A 194 6.10 11.01 10.58
N HIS A 195 6.86 10.03 11.05
CA HIS A 195 7.39 8.95 10.23
C HIS A 195 7.48 7.63 11.01
N LEU A 196 7.64 6.54 10.25
CA LEU A 196 7.88 5.19 10.74
C LEU A 196 8.97 4.57 9.87
N LEU A 197 10.10 4.19 10.45
CA LEU A 197 11.08 3.38 9.73
C LEU A 197 10.94 1.91 10.16
N ARG A 198 10.84 1.02 9.19
CA ARG A 198 10.87 -0.43 9.40
C ARG A 198 12.16 -0.98 8.83
N ALA A 199 12.79 -1.91 9.53
CA ALA A 199 13.98 -2.60 9.07
C ALA A 199 13.71 -4.11 8.99
N LYS A 200 14.21 -4.77 7.96
CA LYS A 200 14.12 -6.22 7.80
C LYS A 200 15.43 -6.80 7.28
N PRO A 201 15.77 -8.06 7.60
CA PRO A 201 16.93 -8.72 7.00
C PRO A 201 16.88 -8.67 5.47
N LEU A 202 18.06 -8.57 4.85
CA LEU A 202 18.18 -8.72 3.41
C LEU A 202 17.72 -10.14 3.01
N GLY A 203 16.98 -10.25 1.89
CA GLY A 203 16.38 -11.51 1.45
C GLY A 203 15.00 -11.80 2.04
N THR A 204 14.53 -11.03 3.03
CA THR A 204 13.13 -11.12 3.48
C THR A 204 12.22 -10.33 2.53
N ASP A 205 11.29 -11.01 1.87
CA ASP A 205 10.42 -10.39 0.87
C ASP A 205 9.31 -9.50 1.48
N GLU A 206 8.76 -9.90 2.61
CA GLU A 206 7.69 -9.18 3.30
C GLU A 206 8.21 -8.15 4.33
N GLY A 207 7.40 -7.14 4.67
CA GLY A 207 7.83 -5.97 5.46
C GLY A 207 6.97 -5.63 6.69
N GLY A 208 6.00 -6.47 7.02
CA GLY A 208 5.07 -6.22 8.14
C GLY A 208 5.73 -6.46 9.50
N VAL A 209 5.64 -5.47 10.42
CA VAL A 209 6.07 -5.65 11.82
C VAL A 209 5.12 -6.58 12.55
N ALA A 210 3.81 -6.35 12.46
CA ALA A 210 2.79 -7.19 13.08
C ALA A 210 2.78 -8.63 12.53
N ALA A 211 3.10 -8.78 11.23
CA ALA A 211 3.26 -10.09 10.58
C ALA A 211 4.61 -10.75 10.91
N GLY A 212 5.50 -10.08 11.64
CA GLY A 212 6.74 -10.64 12.15
C GLY A 212 7.91 -10.64 11.16
N PHE A 213 7.85 -9.93 10.04
CA PHE A 213 8.95 -9.87 9.06
C PHE A 213 9.93 -8.72 9.27
N ALA A 214 9.49 -7.65 9.95
CA ALA A 214 10.29 -6.44 10.19
C ALA A 214 10.34 -6.07 11.68
N VAL A 215 11.29 -5.21 12.03
CA VAL A 215 11.39 -4.53 13.33
C VAL A 215 11.27 -3.02 13.13
N LEU A 216 10.93 -2.30 14.22
CA LEU A 216 10.92 -0.85 14.23
C LEU A 216 12.35 -0.28 14.24
N SER A 217 12.54 0.85 13.57
CA SER A 217 13.81 1.58 13.51
C SER A 217 13.57 3.09 13.51
N SER A 218 14.64 3.87 13.61
CA SER A 218 14.64 5.32 13.37
C SER A 218 15.59 5.69 12.23
N PRO A 219 15.30 6.75 11.46
CA PRO A 219 16.22 7.24 10.43
C PRO A 219 17.35 8.06 11.05
N LEU A 220 18.59 7.80 10.62
CA LEU A 220 19.72 8.69 10.83
C LEU A 220 19.91 9.51 9.54
N LEU A 221 19.76 10.84 9.64
CA LEU A 221 20.04 11.74 8.53
C LEU A 221 21.55 11.94 8.41
N GLU A 222 22.15 11.28 7.43
CA GLU A 222 23.55 11.48 7.06
C GLU A 222 23.65 12.75 6.20
N ARG A 223 24.54 13.69 6.55
CA ARG A 223 24.91 14.76 5.61
C ARG A 223 25.61 14.07 4.44
N GLY A 224 25.09 14.24 3.23
CA GLY A 224 25.73 13.69 2.03
C GLY A 224 27.19 14.10 1.94
N ILE A 225 28.05 13.16 1.53
CA ILE A 225 29.44 13.42 1.13
C ILE A 225 29.41 14.19 -0.19
#